data_AF-A0A941D198-F1
#
_entry.id   AF-A0A941D198-F1
#
_cell.length_a   1.000
_cell.length_b   1.000
_cell.length_c   1.000
_cell.angle_alpha   90.00
_cell.angle_beta   90.00
_cell.angle_gamma   90.00
#
_symmetry.space_group_name_H-M   'P 1'
#
loop_
_entity.id
_entity.type
_entity.pdbx_description
1 polymer ?
#
loop_
_entity_poly.entity_id
_entity_poly.type
_entity_poly.pdbx_seq_one_letter_code
_entity_poly.pdbx_strand_id
1 'polypeptide(L)'
;MQRENTKPRPADAQDYAALRQSGTSPLRARTQLSLEDWQARRFEKLFRARSARGAGDSQLPKFARHDAHVAAVLAAGGFWAFSERRLGRDGVAVCLPMIAPPRG
;
A
#
# COMPACT_ATOMS: atom_id res chain seq x y z
N MET A 1 -47.72 10.87 -0.76
CA MET A 1 -46.27 10.88 -0.47
C MET A 1 -45.84 9.45 -0.17
N GLN A 2 -45.30 8.73 -1.16
CA GLN A 2 -44.76 7.39 -0.94
C GLN A 2 -43.39 7.52 -0.28
N ARG A 3 -43.22 6.90 0.90
CA ARG A 3 -41.92 6.77 1.55
C ARG A 3 -41.18 5.65 0.83
N GLU A 4 -40.24 5.98 -0.05
CA GLU A 4 -39.29 5.00 -0.59
C GLU A 4 -38.57 4.35 0.58
N ASN A 5 -38.89 3.09 0.83
CA ASN A 5 -38.23 2.26 1.82
C ASN A 5 -36.91 1.75 1.21
N THR A 6 -35.95 2.64 1.05
CA THR A 6 -34.60 2.32 0.58
C THR A 6 -33.87 1.59 1.71
N LYS A 7 -34.05 0.27 1.78
CA LYS A 7 -33.14 -0.58 2.55
C LYS A 7 -31.71 -0.30 2.08
N PRO A 8 -30.75 -0.03 2.97
CA PRO A 8 -29.37 0.17 2.55
C PRO A 8 -28.91 -1.07 1.78
N ARG A 9 -28.42 -0.84 0.56
CA ARG A 9 -27.92 -1.91 -0.29
C ARG A 9 -26.79 -2.63 0.45
N PRO A 10 -26.81 -3.97 0.54
CA PRO A 10 -25.71 -4.68 1.17
C PRO A 10 -24.41 -4.35 0.43
N ALA A 11 -23.35 -4.07 1.21
CA ALA A 11 -22.04 -3.77 0.65
C ALA A 11 -21.57 -4.93 -0.24
N ASP A 12 -21.10 -4.59 -1.44
CA ASP A 12 -20.64 -5.58 -2.40
C ASP A 12 -19.11 -5.60 -2.55
N ALA A 13 -18.62 -6.53 -3.37
CA ALA A 13 -17.18 -6.65 -3.64
C ALA A 13 -16.62 -5.48 -4.45
N GLN A 14 -17.44 -4.73 -5.18
CA GLN A 14 -17.02 -3.55 -5.95
C GLN A 14 -16.81 -2.36 -5.02
N ASP A 15 -17.70 -2.13 -4.05
CA ASP A 15 -17.57 -1.12 -3.01
C ASP A 15 -16.28 -1.33 -2.20
N TYR A 16 -16.02 -2.59 -1.82
CA TYR A 16 -14.78 -2.97 -1.15
C TYR A 16 -13.55 -2.69 -2.03
N ALA A 17 -13.60 -3.06 -3.31
CA ALA A 17 -12.49 -2.83 -4.23
C ALA A 17 -12.22 -1.34 -4.46
N ALA A 18 -13.26 -0.50 -4.57
CA ALA A 18 -13.14 0.93 -4.74
C ALA A 18 -12.45 1.60 -3.53
N LEU A 19 -12.82 1.21 -2.30
CA LEU A 19 -12.15 1.68 -1.09
C LEU A 19 -10.68 1.24 -1.06
N ARG A 20 -10.39 -0.01 -1.45
CA ARG A 20 -9.01 -0.51 -1.50
C ARG A 20 -8.18 0.22 -2.56
N GLN A 21 -8.77 0.55 -3.71
CA GLN A 21 -8.14 1.32 -4.78
C GLN A 21 -7.82 2.76 -4.37
N SER A 22 -8.63 3.38 -3.50
CA SER A 22 -8.34 4.72 -2.95
C SER A 22 -7.27 4.73 -1.85
N GLY A 23 -6.68 3.56 -1.52
CA GLY A 23 -5.66 3.42 -0.48
C GLY A 23 -6.21 3.12 0.92
N THR A 24 -7.51 2.88 1.06
CA THR A 24 -8.12 2.50 2.35
C THR A 24 -7.61 1.14 2.80
N SER A 25 -7.17 1.01 4.07
CA SER A 25 -6.70 -0.27 4.60
C SER A 25 -7.82 -1.31 4.70
N PRO A 26 -7.52 -2.63 4.65
CA PRO A 26 -8.54 -3.69 4.77
C PRO A 26 -9.41 -3.58 6.02
N LEU A 27 -8.80 -3.23 7.16
CA LEU A 27 -9.51 -3.05 8.43
C LEU A 27 -10.51 -1.89 8.35
N ARG A 28 -10.08 -0.75 7.79
CA ARG A 28 -10.94 0.42 7.64
C ARG A 28 -12.06 0.18 6.63
N ALA A 29 -11.78 -0.53 5.53
CA ALA A 29 -12.79 -0.94 4.56
C ALA A 29 -13.83 -1.90 5.17
N ARG A 30 -13.40 -2.86 6.02
CA ARG A 30 -14.31 -3.74 6.78
C ARG A 30 -15.25 -2.92 7.66
N THR A 31 -14.69 -2.01 8.47
CA THR A 31 -15.48 -1.16 9.38
C THR A 31 -16.44 -0.24 8.63
N GLN A 32 -16.00 0.35 7.53
CA GLN A 32 -16.80 1.31 6.75
C GLN A 32 -17.95 0.65 6.00
N LEU A 33 -17.78 -0.61 5.59
CA LEU A 33 -18.81 -1.38 4.90
C LEU A 33 -19.60 -2.31 5.85
N SER A 34 -19.34 -2.22 7.16
CA SER A 34 -19.95 -3.09 8.18
C SER A 34 -19.90 -4.57 7.81
N LEU A 35 -18.75 -5.02 7.30
CA LEU A 35 -18.56 -6.39 6.84
C LEU A 35 -18.19 -7.32 7.99
N GLU A 36 -18.75 -8.52 7.94
CA GLU A 36 -18.29 -9.63 8.78
C GLU A 36 -16.88 -10.08 8.39
N ASP A 37 -16.16 -10.71 9.33
CA ASP A 37 -14.77 -11.15 9.12
C ASP A 37 -14.61 -12.07 7.91
N TRP A 38 -15.54 -13.01 7.74
CA TRP A 38 -15.51 -13.92 6.60
C TRP A 38 -15.75 -13.18 5.28
N GLN A 39 -16.66 -12.19 5.24
CA GLN A 39 -16.94 -11.41 4.04
C GLN A 39 -15.74 -10.56 3.64
N ALA A 40 -15.13 -9.87 4.61
CA ALA A 40 -13.92 -9.08 4.39
C ALA A 40 -12.75 -9.94 3.88
N ARG A 41 -12.53 -11.13 4.45
CA ARG A 41 -11.51 -12.08 3.96
C ARG A 41 -11.78 -12.52 2.53
N ARG A 42 -13.04 -12.82 2.19
CA ARG A 42 -13.44 -13.21 0.83
C ARG A 42 -13.20 -12.07 -0.16
N PHE A 43 -13.59 -10.84 0.18
CA PHE A 43 -13.42 -9.68 -0.68
C PHE A 43 -11.95 -9.29 -0.85
N GLU A 44 -11.13 -9.37 0.20
CA GLU A 44 -9.68 -9.15 0.10
C GLU A 44 -9.02 -10.21 -0.79
N LYS A 45 -9.44 -11.48 -0.70
CA LYS A 45 -8.95 -12.55 -1.59
C LYS A 45 -9.29 -12.25 -3.05
N LEU A 46 -10.52 -11.82 -3.34
CA LEU A 46 -10.95 -11.44 -4.69
C LEU A 46 -10.21 -10.19 -5.19
N PHE A 47 -10.04 -9.18 -4.35
CA PHE A 47 -9.29 -7.97 -4.65
C PHE A 47 -7.85 -8.30 -5.04
N ARG A 48 -7.13 -9.07 -4.19
CA ARG A 48 -5.76 -9.49 -4.47
C ARG A 48 -5.64 -10.34 -5.73
N ALA A 49 -6.56 -11.29 -5.94
CA ALA A 49 -6.58 -12.10 -7.16
C ALA A 49 -6.79 -11.26 -8.43
N ARG A 50 -7.58 -10.18 -8.33
CA ARG A 50 -7.82 -9.23 -9.43
C ARG A 50 -6.58 -8.37 -9.69
N SER A 51 -5.94 -7.85 -8.64
CA SER A 51 -4.68 -7.11 -8.74
C SER A 51 -3.53 -7.95 -9.30
N ALA A 52 -3.45 -9.24 -8.95
CA ALA A 52 -2.46 -10.17 -9.50
C ALA A 52 -2.64 -10.42 -11.00
N ARG A 53 -3.86 -10.23 -11.53
CA ARG A 53 -4.18 -10.33 -12.98
C ARG A 53 -4.03 -8.99 -13.72
N GLY A 54 -3.52 -7.95 -13.07
CA GLY A 54 -3.33 -6.62 -13.66
C GLY A 54 -4.61 -5.77 -13.78
N ALA A 55 -5.75 -6.25 -13.29
CA ALA A 55 -7.00 -5.49 -13.28
C ALA A 55 -7.06 -4.59 -12.04
N GLY A 56 -7.07 -3.27 -12.24
CA GLY A 56 -6.98 -2.25 -11.18
C GLY A 56 -5.62 -1.55 -11.05
N ASP A 57 -4.69 -1.82 -11.97
CA ASP A 57 -3.35 -1.23 -12.01
C ASP A 57 -3.32 0.27 -12.37
N SER A 58 -4.43 0.83 -12.83
CA SER A 58 -4.51 2.26 -13.18
C SER A 58 -4.48 3.19 -11.96
N GLN A 59 -4.79 2.68 -10.76
CA GLN A 59 -4.90 3.47 -9.53
C GLN A 59 -3.93 3.07 -8.41
N LEU A 60 -3.16 1.98 -8.58
CA LEU A 60 -2.09 1.64 -7.64
C LEU A 60 -0.86 2.51 -7.95
N PRO A 61 -0.20 3.12 -6.94
CA PRO A 61 1.13 3.66 -7.16
C PRO A 61 2.02 2.55 -7.71
N LYS A 62 2.78 2.81 -8.77
CA LYS A 62 3.67 1.83 -9.43
C LYS A 62 4.57 1.06 -8.45
N PHE A 63 4.80 1.63 -7.27
CA PHE A 63 5.62 1.10 -6.19
C PHE A 63 4.94 0.05 -5.28
N ALA A 64 3.63 -0.20 -5.41
CA ALA A 64 2.89 -1.18 -4.59
C ALA A 64 3.27 -2.65 -4.88
N ARG A 65 4.11 -2.90 -5.90
CA ARG A 65 4.64 -4.22 -6.29
C ARG A 65 6.13 -4.37 -5.98
N HIS A 66 6.64 -3.65 -4.99
CA HIS A 66 8.08 -3.55 -4.81
C HIS A 66 8.69 -4.46 -3.76
N ASP A 67 8.03 -5.41 -3.12
CA ASP A 67 8.75 -6.29 -2.16
C ASP A 67 9.93 -7.01 -2.82
N ALA A 68 9.73 -7.55 -4.04
CA ALA A 68 10.81 -8.16 -4.82
C ALA A 68 11.86 -7.13 -5.31
N HIS A 69 11.43 -5.90 -5.62
CA HIS A 69 12.33 -4.84 -6.07
C HIS A 69 13.14 -4.24 -4.91
N VAL A 70 12.52 -4.03 -3.75
CA VAL A 70 13.13 -3.64 -2.48
C VAL A 70 14.12 -4.73 -2.07
N ALA A 71 13.72 -6.00 -2.14
CA ALA A 71 14.65 -7.10 -1.90
C ALA A 71 15.83 -7.07 -2.87
N ALA A 72 15.60 -6.83 -4.17
CA ALA A 72 16.66 -6.71 -5.16
C ALA A 72 17.57 -5.49 -4.92
N VAL A 73 17.02 -4.35 -4.52
CA VAL A 73 17.77 -3.13 -4.19
C VAL A 73 18.61 -3.34 -2.94
N LEU A 74 18.04 -3.93 -1.88
CA LEU A 74 18.76 -4.26 -0.65
C LEU A 74 19.85 -5.30 -0.93
N ALA A 75 19.59 -6.31 -1.77
CA ALA A 75 20.59 -7.28 -2.20
C ALA A 75 21.71 -6.64 -3.06
N ALA A 76 21.40 -5.59 -3.82
CA ALA A 76 22.38 -4.80 -4.57
C ALA A 76 23.18 -3.80 -3.70
N GLY A 77 22.99 -3.82 -2.37
CA GLY A 77 23.70 -2.99 -1.40
C GLY A 77 22.87 -1.85 -0.80
N GLY A 78 21.62 -1.66 -1.25
CA GLY A 78 20.72 -0.62 -0.77
C GLY A 78 20.68 0.62 -1.66
N PHE A 79 20.30 1.76 -1.08
CA PHE A 79 20.18 3.03 -1.80
C PHE A 79 21.44 3.88 -1.65
N TRP A 80 21.64 4.80 -2.59
CA TRP A 80 22.63 5.86 -2.40
C TRP A 80 22.25 6.71 -1.18
N ALA A 81 23.21 6.95 -0.31
CA ALA A 81 23.03 7.76 0.89
C ALA A 81 23.80 9.07 0.77
N PHE A 82 23.43 10.09 1.54
CA PHE A 82 24.29 11.26 1.70
C PHE A 82 25.48 10.91 2.58
N SER A 83 26.61 11.59 2.38
CA SER A 83 27.72 11.46 3.32
C SER A 83 27.35 12.12 4.65
N GLU A 84 27.77 11.52 5.76
CA GLU A 84 27.51 12.05 7.10
C GLU A 84 28.83 12.48 7.75
N ARG A 85 28.83 13.67 8.35
CA ARG A 85 29.94 14.16 9.16
C ARG A 85 29.46 14.45 10.58
N ARG A 86 30.07 13.80 11.57
CA ARG A 86 29.80 14.08 12.98
C ARG A 86 30.26 15.49 13.36
N LEU A 87 29.39 16.22 14.02
CA LEU A 87 29.64 17.54 14.59
C LEU A 87 29.47 17.45 16.12
N GLY A 88 30.59 17.23 16.82
CA GLY A 88 30.56 17.05 18.27
C GLY A 88 29.90 15.73 18.69
N ARG A 89 29.30 15.70 19.89
CA ARG A 89 28.77 14.47 20.50
C ARG A 89 27.47 14.00 19.86
N ASP A 90 26.56 14.92 19.57
CA ASP A 90 25.17 14.61 19.17
C ASP A 90 24.75 15.22 17.83
N GLY A 91 25.64 15.97 17.16
CA GLY A 91 25.35 16.57 15.86
C GLY A 91 25.80 15.69 14.69
N VAL A 92 24.97 15.61 13.65
CA VAL A 92 25.35 15.05 12.34
C VAL A 92 24.99 16.06 11.27
N ALA A 93 25.97 16.37 10.41
CA ALA A 93 25.74 17.10 9.17
C ALA A 93 25.57 16.10 8.02
N VAL A 94 24.49 16.26 7.27
CA VAL A 94 24.23 15.56 6.02
C VAL A 94 24.91 16.35 4.90
N CYS A 95 25.76 15.69 4.10
CA CYS A 95 26.66 16.33 3.14
C CYS A 95 26.59 15.68 1.76
N LEU A 96 26.84 16.50 0.73
CA LEU A 96 27.17 16.03 -0.62
C LEU A 96 28.68 15.74 -0.72
N PRO A 97 29.12 14.78 -1.55
CA PRO A 97 28.33 14.01 -2.52
C PRO A 97 27.54 12.86 -1.86
N MET A 98 26.65 12.25 -2.65
CA MET A 98 26.04 10.98 -2.28
C MET A 98 27.06 9.84 -2.40
N ILE A 99 27.04 8.93 -1.44
CA ILE A 99 27.85 7.72 -1.40
C ILE A 99 27.05 6.53 -1.94
N ALA A 100 27.69 5.75 -2.80
CA ALA A 100 27.10 4.53 -3.33
C ALA A 100 26.98 3.47 -2.21
N PRO A 101 25.95 2.62 -2.25
CA PRO A 101 25.86 1.49 -1.35
C PRO A 101 27.08 0.56 -1.47
N PRO A 102 27.54 -0.07 -0.38
CA PRO A 102 28.62 -1.06 -0.45
C PRO A 102 28.16 -2.21 -1.34
N ARG A 103 29.02 -2.61 -2.29
CA ARG A 103 28.74 -3.78 -3.14
C ARG A 103 28.82 -5.02 -2.24
N GLY A 104 27.70 -5.74 -2.12
CA GLY A 104 27.61 -7.02 -1.41
C GLY A 104 28.40 -8.12 -2.10
#